data_AF-A0A948PSF6-F1
#
_entry.id   AF-A0A948PSF6-F1
#
_cell.length_a   1.000
_cell.length_b   1.000
_cell.length_c   1.000
_cell.angle_alpha   90.00
_cell.angle_beta   90.00
_cell.angle_gamma   90.00
#
_symmetry.space_group_name_H-M   'P 1'
#
loop_
_entity.id
_entity.type
_entity.pdbx_description
1 polymer ?
#
loop_
_entity_poly.entity_id
_entity_poly.type
_entity_poly.pdbx_seq_one_letter_code
_entity_poly.pdbx_strand_id
1 'polypeptide(L)'
;MMKRIGFIGIILFLELAGNGFTETVTNQQILEKLNSMDVKIARLEVKVEEGQKSLQKQMDILRTETKTVESEIKGFMLWGFGITFAGMFALIGFVLWDRRTALAPAVKKIEVLEKKEDRLEEDGERVKKALKKFALKEPRLAEALRFAGIL
;
A
#
# COMPACT_ATOMS: atom_id res chain seq x y z
N MET A 1 -2.75 105.11 -28.88
CA MET A 1 -1.49 104.43 -28.50
C MET A 1 -1.54 103.71 -27.15
N MET A 2 -2.28 104.17 -26.12
CA MET A 2 -2.25 103.59 -24.76
C MET A 2 -2.73 102.13 -24.60
N LYS A 3 -3.69 101.63 -25.40
CA LYS A 3 -4.21 100.25 -25.26
C LYS A 3 -3.20 99.14 -25.63
N ARG A 4 -2.17 99.45 -26.43
CA ARG A 4 -1.16 98.47 -26.87
C ARG A 4 -0.13 98.16 -25.78
N ILE A 5 0.14 99.11 -24.88
CA ILE A 5 1.13 98.96 -23.81
C ILE A 5 0.61 98.03 -22.71
N GLY A 6 -0.68 98.14 -22.36
CA GLY A 6 -1.31 97.24 -21.38
C GLY A 6 -1.37 95.78 -21.85
N PHE A 7 -1.55 95.56 -23.15
CA PHE A 7 -1.58 94.21 -23.72
C PHE A 7 -0.20 93.54 -23.72
N ILE A 8 0.86 94.32 -23.98
CA ILE A 8 2.25 93.83 -23.89
C ILE A 8 2.61 93.48 -22.44
N GLY A 9 2.16 94.27 -21.46
CA GLY A 9 2.37 93.96 -20.05
C GLY A 9 1.70 92.67 -19.60
N ILE A 10 0.49 92.39 -20.10
CA ILE A 10 -0.23 91.14 -19.79
C ILE A 10 0.47 89.94 -20.42
N ILE A 11 0.95 90.05 -21.66
CA ILE A 11 1.69 88.96 -22.33
C ILE A 11 3.00 88.67 -21.60
N LEU A 12 3.75 89.71 -21.22
CA LEU A 12 4.98 89.56 -20.43
C LEU A 12 4.71 88.94 -19.06
N PHE A 13 3.61 89.32 -18.41
CA PHE A 13 3.21 88.72 -17.13
C PHE A 13 2.79 87.25 -17.30
N LEU A 14 2.12 86.91 -18.41
CA LEU A 14 1.74 85.54 -18.73
C LEU A 14 2.96 84.65 -19.01
N GLU A 15 3.96 85.17 -19.72
CA GLU A 15 5.23 84.47 -19.98
C GLU A 15 6.06 84.27 -18.69
N LEU A 16 6.06 85.26 -17.80
CA LEU A 16 6.75 85.14 -16.51
C LEU A 16 6.07 84.12 -15.59
N ALA A 17 4.73 84.10 -15.58
CA ALA A 17 3.95 83.16 -14.79
C ALA A 17 3.99 81.73 -15.36
N GLY A 18 4.02 81.57 -16.68
CA GLY A 18 4.08 80.28 -17.37
C GLY A 18 5.36 79.49 -17.09
N ASN A 19 6.50 80.18 -16.92
CA ASN A 19 7.78 79.55 -16.57
C ASN A 19 7.90 79.16 -15.09
N GLY A 20 7.03 79.67 -14.21
CA GLY A 20 7.04 79.33 -12.78
C GLY A 20 6.26 78.06 -12.42
N PHE A 21 5.50 77.48 -13.35
CA PHE A 21 4.60 76.35 -13.09
C PHE A 21 5.13 75.00 -13.57
N THR A 22 6.31 74.94 -14.21
CA THR A 22 7.01 73.67 -14.41
C THR A 22 7.81 73.37 -13.15
N GLU A 23 7.19 72.67 -12.21
CA GLU A 23 7.88 72.06 -11.07
C GLU A 23 8.89 71.04 -11.63
N THR A 24 10.08 71.52 -12.00
CA THR A 24 11.18 70.69 -12.46
C THR A 24 11.61 69.88 -11.25
N VAL A 25 11.22 68.60 -11.21
CA VAL A 25 11.78 67.63 -10.27
C VAL A 25 13.29 67.74 -10.37
N THR A 26 13.92 68.31 -9.36
CA THR A 26 15.35 68.62 -9.38
C THR A 26 16.11 67.31 -9.61
N ASN A 27 17.07 67.27 -10.54
CA ASN A 27 17.86 66.07 -10.84
C ASN A 27 18.45 65.39 -9.57
N GLN A 28 18.69 66.18 -8.52
CA GLN A 28 19.09 65.72 -7.18
C GLN A 28 18.07 64.76 -6.52
N GLN A 29 16.77 65.08 -6.57
CA GLN A 29 15.72 64.24 -6.00
C GLN A 29 15.56 62.92 -6.76
N ILE A 30 15.79 62.94 -8.08
CA ILE A 30 15.78 61.75 -8.93
C ILE A 30 16.95 60.85 -8.56
N LEU A 31 18.15 61.41 -8.42
CA LEU A 31 19.37 60.71 -7.99
C LEU A 31 19.21 60.08 -6.59
N GLU A 32 18.64 60.81 -5.64
CA GLU A 32 18.37 60.27 -4.29
C GLU A 32 17.35 59.13 -4.32
N LYS A 33 16.27 59.27 -5.11
CA LYS A 33 15.30 58.19 -5.31
C LYS A 33 15.95 56.97 -5.92
N LEU A 34 16.80 57.13 -6.95
CA LEU A 34 17.53 56.04 -7.61
C LEU A 34 18.45 55.32 -6.63
N ASN A 35 19.31 56.05 -5.91
CA ASN A 35 20.17 55.48 -4.87
C ASN A 35 19.38 54.72 -3.80
N SER A 36 18.23 55.27 -3.36
CA SER A 36 17.38 54.60 -2.38
C SER A 36 16.70 53.33 -2.93
N MET A 37 16.44 53.27 -4.24
CA MET A 37 15.91 52.09 -4.92
C MET A 37 16.99 51.02 -5.09
N ASP A 38 18.20 51.40 -5.49
CA ASP A 38 19.33 50.46 -5.61
C ASP A 38 19.65 49.78 -4.28
N VAL A 39 19.63 50.52 -3.17
CA VAL A 39 19.80 49.95 -1.83
C VAL A 39 18.67 48.99 -1.47
N LYS A 40 17.43 49.29 -1.86
CA LYS A 40 16.28 48.39 -1.62
C LYS A 40 16.36 47.13 -2.49
N ILE A 41 16.79 47.25 -3.74
CA ILE A 41 16.99 46.13 -4.67
C ILE A 41 18.09 45.21 -4.12
N ALA A 42 19.25 45.75 -3.75
CA ALA A 42 20.33 44.97 -3.15
C ALA A 42 19.86 44.23 -1.87
N ARG A 43 19.07 44.89 -1.02
CA ARG A 43 18.50 44.26 0.18
C ARG A 43 17.48 43.15 -0.16
N LEU A 44 16.70 43.33 -1.22
CA LEU A 44 15.75 42.32 -1.68
C LEU A 44 16.47 41.11 -2.29
N GLU A 45 17.51 41.33 -3.09
CA GLU A 45 18.34 40.25 -3.65
C GLU A 45 18.93 39.38 -2.53
N VAL A 46 19.50 39.99 -1.49
CA VAL A 46 20.03 39.25 -0.34
C VAL A 46 18.94 38.44 0.37
N LYS A 47 17.76 39.04 0.63
CA LYS A 47 16.65 38.32 1.27
C LYS A 47 16.10 37.18 0.42
N VAL A 48 16.05 37.37 -0.90
CA VAL A 48 15.62 36.34 -1.85
C VAL A 48 16.63 35.21 -1.89
N GLU A 49 17.93 35.51 -1.92
CA GLU A 49 18.99 34.51 -1.92
C GLU A 49 19.03 33.72 -0.60
N GLU A 50 18.91 34.40 0.54
CA GLU A 50 18.78 33.76 1.85
C GLU A 50 17.50 32.92 1.95
N GLY A 51 16.39 33.44 1.43
CA GLY A 51 15.11 32.72 1.34
C GLY A 51 15.24 31.46 0.50
N GLN A 52 15.83 31.54 -0.69
CA GLN A 52 16.10 30.40 -1.56
C GLN A 52 17.03 29.38 -0.91
N LYS A 53 18.14 29.81 -0.28
CA LYS A 53 19.04 28.91 0.45
C LYS A 53 18.34 28.20 1.60
N SER A 54 17.46 28.90 2.33
CA SER A 54 16.71 28.31 3.44
C SER A 54 15.69 27.28 2.96
N LEU A 55 14.99 27.56 1.84
CA LEU A 55 14.06 26.65 1.20
C LEU A 55 14.77 25.42 0.62
N GLN A 56 15.94 25.61 0.01
CA GLN A 56 16.74 24.52 -0.52
C GLN A 56 17.20 23.56 0.58
N LYS A 57 17.68 24.11 1.72
CA LYS A 57 18.01 23.31 2.90
C LYS A 57 16.82 22.51 3.43
N GLN A 58 15.65 23.14 3.56
CA GLN A 58 14.43 22.44 3.99
C GLN A 58 14.04 21.33 3.02
N MET A 59 14.12 21.59 1.71
CA MET A 59 13.82 20.59 0.68
C MET A 59 14.79 19.41 0.72
N ASP A 60 16.09 19.65 0.97
CA ASP A 60 17.09 18.60 1.09
C ASP A 60 16.90 17.75 2.36
N ILE A 61 16.54 18.37 3.48
CA ILE A 61 16.20 17.65 4.72
C ILE A 61 14.98 16.76 4.47
N LEU A 62 13.89 17.32 3.93
CA LEU A 62 12.67 16.56 3.63
C LEU A 62 12.93 15.41 2.65
N ARG A 63 13.75 15.63 1.61
CA ARG A 63 14.15 14.57 0.68
C ARG A 63 14.93 13.46 1.38
N THR A 64 15.79 13.82 2.33
CA THR A 64 16.59 12.86 3.08
C THR A 64 15.71 12.04 4.01
N GLU A 65 14.84 12.69 4.78
CA GLU A 65 13.87 12.04 5.66
C GLU A 65 12.90 11.14 4.90
N THR A 66 12.43 11.57 3.73
CA THR A 66 11.54 10.75 2.90
C THR A 66 12.26 9.49 2.40
N LYS A 67 13.53 9.61 1.98
CA LYS A 67 14.34 8.46 1.53
C LYS A 67 14.62 7.47 2.66
N THR A 68 14.93 7.97 3.86
CA THR A 68 15.17 7.09 5.02
C THR A 68 13.90 6.33 5.41
N VAL A 69 12.77 7.03 5.51
CA VAL A 69 11.47 6.40 5.82
C VAL A 69 11.07 5.37 4.76
N GLU A 70 11.26 5.69 3.47
CA GLU A 70 10.97 4.74 2.39
C GLU A 70 11.85 3.48 2.49
N SER A 71 13.14 3.65 2.80
CA SER A 71 14.07 2.53 2.95
C SER A 71 13.75 1.64 4.15
N GLU A 72 13.38 2.25 5.28
CA GLU A 72 13.01 1.54 6.51
C GLU A 72 11.69 0.79 6.35
N ILE A 73 10.67 1.43 5.77
CA ILE A 73 9.36 0.79 5.51
C ILE A 73 9.53 -0.37 4.54
N LYS A 74 10.28 -0.20 3.44
CA LYS A 74 10.53 -1.29 2.48
C LYS A 74 11.29 -2.43 3.14
N GLY A 75 12.31 -2.12 3.95
CA GLY A 75 13.09 -3.12 4.68
C GLY A 75 12.22 -3.92 5.64
N PHE A 76 11.46 -3.25 6.50
CA PHE A 76 10.55 -3.88 7.46
C PHE A 76 9.45 -4.68 6.77
N MET A 77 8.85 -4.13 5.71
CA MET A 77 7.80 -4.78 4.94
C MET A 77 8.32 -6.06 4.28
N LEU A 78 9.46 -6.00 3.59
CA LEU A 78 10.07 -7.18 2.94
C LEU A 78 10.50 -8.23 3.97
N TRP A 79 11.10 -7.83 5.09
CA TRP A 79 11.56 -8.76 6.12
C TRP A 79 10.39 -9.38 6.90
N GLY A 80 9.40 -8.57 7.25
CA GLY A 80 8.16 -8.99 7.90
C GLY A 80 7.37 -9.96 7.02
N PHE A 81 7.11 -9.60 5.76
CA PHE A 81 6.46 -10.51 4.82
C PHE A 81 7.30 -11.76 4.57
N GLY A 82 8.62 -11.64 4.44
CA GLY A 82 9.51 -12.79 4.28
C GLY A 82 9.35 -13.82 5.39
N ILE A 83 9.33 -13.38 6.65
CA ILE A 83 9.13 -14.26 7.80
C ILE A 83 7.71 -14.81 7.84
N THR A 84 6.69 -13.98 7.59
CA THR A 84 5.30 -14.44 7.59
C THR A 84 5.06 -15.49 6.50
N PHE A 85 5.50 -15.25 5.27
CA PHE A 85 5.38 -16.21 4.18
C PHE A 85 6.22 -17.46 4.45
N ALA A 86 7.47 -17.33 4.91
CA ALA A 86 8.30 -18.47 5.27
C ALA A 86 7.64 -19.33 6.37
N GLY A 87 7.07 -18.70 7.40
CA GLY A 87 6.30 -19.40 8.44
C GLY A 87 5.06 -20.08 7.89
N MET A 88 4.33 -19.44 6.97
CA MET A 88 3.14 -20.01 6.33
C MET A 88 3.50 -21.21 5.44
N PHE A 89 4.56 -21.10 4.64
CA PHE A 89 5.08 -22.21 3.83
C PHE A 89 5.67 -23.33 4.70
N ALA A 90 6.33 -22.99 5.82
CA ALA A 90 6.81 -23.97 6.78
C ALA A 90 5.64 -24.75 7.41
N LEU A 91 4.53 -24.09 7.75
CA LEU A 91 3.33 -24.76 8.25
C LEU A 91 2.67 -25.62 7.17
N ILE A 92 2.54 -25.14 5.94
CA ILE A 92 1.98 -25.92 4.83
C ILE A 92 2.88 -27.13 4.53
N GLY A 93 4.19 -26.91 4.47
CA GLY A 93 5.19 -27.97 4.29
C GLY A 93 5.16 -28.97 5.44
N PHE A 94 5.05 -28.51 6.68
CA PHE A 94 4.94 -29.34 7.88
C PHE A 94 3.63 -30.14 7.90
N VAL A 95 2.49 -29.56 7.52
CA VAL A 95 1.20 -30.25 7.44
C VAL A 95 1.20 -31.28 6.31
N LEU A 96 1.79 -30.96 5.15
CA LEU A 96 1.97 -31.92 4.06
C LEU A 96 2.93 -33.05 4.44
N TRP A 97 3.97 -32.75 5.22
CA TRP A 97 4.88 -33.74 5.81
C TRP A 97 4.19 -34.61 6.87
N ASP A 98 3.37 -34.00 7.72
CA ASP A 98 2.57 -34.66 8.76
C ASP A 98 1.60 -35.65 8.13
N ARG A 99 0.92 -35.27 7.03
CA ARG A 99 0.02 -36.19 6.32
C ARG A 99 0.73 -37.45 5.80
N ARG A 100 1.96 -37.35 5.29
CA ARG A 100 2.74 -38.53 4.85
C ARG A 100 3.22 -39.40 6.01
N THR A 101 3.38 -38.83 7.20
CA THR A 101 3.88 -39.53 8.39
C THR A 101 2.74 -40.11 9.24
N ALA A 102 1.58 -39.44 9.29
CA ALA A 102 0.39 -39.81 10.06
C ALA A 102 -0.62 -40.70 9.31
N LEU A 103 -0.66 -40.68 7.96
CA LEU A 103 -1.52 -41.59 7.18
C LEU A 103 -0.98 -43.03 7.10
N ALA A 104 0.31 -43.26 7.36
CA ALA A 104 0.90 -44.59 7.32
C ALA A 104 0.20 -45.62 8.25
N PRO A 105 -0.15 -45.28 9.52
CA PRO A 105 -0.93 -46.17 10.37
C PRO A 105 -2.44 -46.16 10.08
N ALA A 106 -3.02 -45.07 9.57
CA ALA A 106 -4.45 -44.97 9.31
C ALA A 106 -4.87 -45.80 8.08
N VAL A 107 -4.09 -45.74 7.00
CA VAL A 107 -4.31 -46.56 5.80
C VAL A 107 -4.11 -48.05 6.11
N LYS A 108 -3.10 -48.40 6.93
CA LYS A 108 -2.91 -49.79 7.39
C LYS A 108 -4.08 -50.32 8.22
N LYS A 109 -4.73 -49.49 9.05
CA LYS A 109 -5.90 -49.92 9.85
C LYS A 109 -7.11 -50.17 8.96
N ILE A 110 -7.32 -49.38 7.91
CA ILE A 110 -8.41 -49.59 6.95
C ILE A 110 -8.20 -50.89 6.16
N GLU A 111 -6.99 -51.12 5.65
CA GLU A 111 -6.67 -52.34 4.89
C GLU A 111 -6.81 -53.62 5.73
N VAL A 112 -6.49 -53.56 7.03
CA VAL A 112 -6.64 -54.70 7.96
C VAL A 112 -8.11 -54.96 8.30
N LEU A 113 -8.97 -53.94 8.29
CA LEU A 113 -10.40 -54.11 8.52
C LEU A 113 -11.08 -54.70 7.28
N GLU A 114 -10.74 -54.20 6.10
CA GLU A 114 -11.26 -54.70 4.81
C GLU A 114 -10.90 -56.18 4.61
N LYS A 115 -9.64 -56.56 4.86
CA LYS A 115 -9.21 -57.98 4.82
C LYS A 115 -9.86 -58.88 5.88
N LYS A 116 -10.37 -58.32 6.99
CA LYS A 116 -11.10 -59.10 8.00
C LYS A 116 -12.56 -59.28 7.60
N GLU A 117 -13.16 -58.27 6.98
CA GLU A 117 -14.51 -58.33 6.45
C GLU A 117 -14.63 -59.38 5.33
N ASP A 118 -13.71 -59.36 4.36
CA ASP A 118 -13.66 -60.36 3.29
C ASP A 118 -13.57 -61.81 3.82
N ARG A 119 -12.74 -62.05 4.86
CA ARG A 119 -12.61 -63.37 5.48
C ARG A 119 -13.88 -63.79 6.22
N LEU A 120 -14.54 -62.85 6.90
CA LEU A 120 -15.79 -63.12 7.60
C LEU A 120 -16.94 -63.40 6.62
N GLU A 121 -16.98 -62.71 5.48
CA GLU A 121 -17.94 -63.00 4.41
C GLU A 121 -17.69 -64.39 3.79
N GLU A 122 -16.43 -64.73 3.51
CA GLU A 122 -16.06 -66.02 2.92
C GLU A 122 -16.38 -67.20 3.87
N ASP A 123 -16.08 -67.05 5.16
CA ASP A 123 -16.42 -68.03 6.19
C ASP A 123 -17.94 -68.09 6.44
N GLY A 124 -18.64 -66.95 6.43
CA GLY A 124 -20.09 -66.87 6.53
C GLY A 124 -20.80 -67.61 5.38
N GLU A 125 -20.33 -67.44 4.15
CA GLU A 125 -20.85 -68.15 2.97
C GLU A 125 -20.61 -69.67 3.04
N ARG A 126 -19.45 -70.09 3.55
CA ARG A 126 -19.15 -71.52 3.78
C ARG A 126 -20.07 -72.12 4.83
N VAL A 127 -20.29 -71.43 5.94
CA VAL A 127 -21.18 -71.85 7.02
C VAL A 127 -22.63 -71.89 6.53
N LYS A 128 -23.11 -70.89 5.78
CA LYS A 128 -24.44 -70.89 5.15
C LYS A 128 -24.62 -72.07 4.20
N LYS A 129 -23.65 -72.36 3.33
CA LYS A 129 -23.70 -73.50 2.40
C LYS A 129 -23.70 -74.84 3.14
N ALA A 130 -22.92 -74.98 4.21
CA ALA A 130 -22.93 -76.15 5.05
C ALA A 130 -24.30 -76.34 5.73
N LEU A 131 -24.81 -75.29 6.39
CA LEU A 131 -26.11 -75.27 7.04
C LEU A 131 -27.25 -75.59 6.06
N LYS A 132 -27.23 -75.05 4.84
CA LYS A 132 -28.22 -75.35 3.80
C LYS A 132 -28.20 -76.81 3.37
N LYS A 133 -27.02 -77.43 3.27
CA LYS A 133 -26.88 -78.87 2.97
C LYS A 133 -27.37 -79.76 4.12
N PHE A 134 -27.16 -79.34 5.37
CA PHE A 134 -27.67 -80.06 6.55
C PHE A 134 -29.20 -79.88 6.73
N ALA A 135 -29.74 -78.70 6.43
CA ALA A 135 -31.17 -78.42 6.48
C ALA A 135 -32.01 -79.30 5.54
N LEU A 136 -31.45 -79.68 4.39
CA LEU A 136 -32.10 -80.60 3.45
C LEU A 136 -32.21 -82.03 3.99
N LYS A 137 -31.40 -82.40 4.98
CA LYS A 137 -31.41 -83.74 5.59
C LYS A 137 -32.27 -83.81 6.86
N GLU A 138 -32.53 -82.67 7.51
CA GLU A 138 -33.18 -82.63 8.82
C GLU A 138 -34.30 -81.56 8.88
N PRO A 139 -35.59 -81.96 8.90
CA PRO A 139 -36.72 -81.03 8.76
C PRO A 139 -36.79 -79.98 9.87
N ARG A 140 -36.37 -80.32 11.09
CA ARG A 140 -36.32 -79.40 12.24
C ARG A 140 -35.29 -78.28 12.07
N LEU A 141 -34.19 -78.55 11.38
CA LEU A 141 -33.14 -77.56 11.11
C LEU A 141 -33.56 -76.58 10.01
N ALA A 142 -34.35 -77.04 9.04
CA ALA A 142 -34.93 -76.19 8.00
C ALA A 142 -35.90 -75.14 8.57
N GLU A 143 -36.73 -75.52 9.56
CA GLU A 143 -37.61 -74.57 10.25
C GLU A 143 -36.81 -73.54 11.07
N ALA A 144 -35.76 -73.96 11.77
CA ALA A 144 -34.89 -73.06 12.53
C ALA A 144 -34.15 -72.05 11.64
N LEU A 145 -33.66 -72.47 10.47
CA LEU A 145 -32.99 -71.60 9.49
C LEU A 145 -33.96 -70.62 8.81
N ARG A 146 -35.19 -71.05 8.57
CA ARG A 146 -36.27 -70.20 8.03
C ARG A 146 -36.71 -69.14 9.05
N PHE A 147 -36.70 -69.46 10.33
CA PHE A 147 -36.96 -68.49 11.41
C PHE A 147 -35.80 -67.48 11.58
N ALA A 148 -34.55 -67.91 11.34
CA ALA A 148 -33.37 -67.06 11.40
C ALA A 148 -33.15 -66.15 10.17
N GLY A 149 -33.99 -66.25 9.14
CA GLY A 149 -33.92 -65.39 7.93
C GLY A 149 -32.76 -65.70 6.98
N ILE A 150 -32.15 -66.89 7.10
CA ILE A 150 -30.99 -67.33 6.30
C ILE A 150 -31.45 -68.11 5.04
N LEU A 151 -32.74 -68.43 4.94
CA LEU A 151 -33.36 -69.26 3.89
C LEU A 151 -34.54 -68.55 3.22
#